data_AF-A0AAT9TIM6-F1
#
_entry.id   AF-A0AAT9TIM6-F1
#
_cell.length_a   1.000
_cell.length_b   1.000
_cell.length_c   1.000
_cell.angle_alpha   90.00
_cell.angle_beta   90.00
_cell.angle_gamma   90.00
#
_symmetry.space_group_name_H-M   'P 1'
#
loop_
_entity.id
_entity.type
_entity.pdbx_description
1 polymer ?
#
loop_
_entity_poly.entity_id
_entity_poly.type
_entity_poly.pdbx_seq_one_letter_code
_entity_poly.pdbx_strand_id
1 'polypeptide(L)'
;MGAHRQGSSPSDAEADAAREALVREIAARGELTDPAWRTAFAEVPRHLFVPFYYVHGIRGFERLWGEDPEPERRSRWLRGVYADGALATRLKDGELVSSSSQPSLMALMLDALGLRDGHTVLEIGTGPGYNAALLAHRLGDSAVTSVDLDPEITETARRHLAAAGYHPTVVTGDGARGCPQRAPYDRIIATCTLPSVPGSWPEQCRPGARILAPLATGLVLLQVRATEHGPRAEGRFLHTPAYFVPLRGALPGPGVLPHLGGLPRRVAGDDLFRFLLTLTAGTLDPHEALSLWEREERPGRERYGVTVGQGRQWAWLDDPQGPYTWPLGAG
;
A
#
# COMPACT_ATOMS: atom_id res chain seq x y z
N MET A 1 11.35 -36.81 -35.92
CA MET A 1 10.71 -36.66 -34.59
C MET A 1 11.69 -35.90 -33.70
N GLY A 2 11.63 -34.57 -33.72
CA GLY A 2 12.43 -33.72 -32.83
C GLY A 2 11.63 -33.47 -31.56
N ALA A 3 12.10 -33.99 -30.43
CA ALA A 3 11.49 -33.73 -29.13
C ALA A 3 11.75 -32.27 -28.76
N HIS A 4 10.67 -31.48 -28.70
CA HIS A 4 10.66 -30.17 -28.05
C HIS A 4 11.10 -30.33 -26.59
N ARG A 5 12.28 -29.79 -26.24
CA ARG A 5 12.63 -29.53 -24.84
C ARG A 5 11.73 -28.40 -24.36
N GLN A 6 10.73 -28.73 -23.55
CA GLN A 6 9.96 -27.75 -22.79
C GLN A 6 10.92 -27.04 -21.83
N GLY A 7 10.99 -25.71 -21.91
CA GLY A 7 11.78 -24.90 -20.99
C GLY A 7 11.19 -25.00 -19.60
N SER A 8 11.98 -25.53 -18.65
CA SER A 8 11.55 -25.64 -17.26
C SER A 8 11.50 -24.24 -16.63
N SER A 9 10.39 -23.93 -15.95
CA SER A 9 10.28 -22.88 -14.94
C SER A 9 11.52 -22.89 -14.02
N PRO A 10 11.93 -21.75 -13.41
CA PRO A 10 13.00 -21.78 -12.42
C PRO A 10 12.71 -22.84 -11.37
N SER A 11 13.75 -23.53 -10.92
CA SER A 11 13.56 -24.59 -9.93
C SER A 11 13.06 -23.99 -8.62
N ASP A 12 12.21 -24.71 -7.89
CA ASP A 12 11.71 -24.25 -6.59
C ASP A 12 12.85 -23.84 -5.65
N ALA A 13 14.00 -24.53 -5.73
CA ALA A 13 15.22 -24.21 -4.99
C ALA A 13 15.80 -22.82 -5.31
N GLU A 14 15.78 -22.38 -6.57
CA GLU A 14 16.24 -21.03 -6.95
C GLU A 14 15.30 -19.95 -6.39
N ALA A 15 13.99 -20.22 -6.42
CA ALA A 15 12.99 -19.30 -5.90
C ALA A 15 13.05 -19.20 -4.37
N ASP A 16 13.31 -20.31 -3.69
CA ASP A 16 13.52 -20.37 -2.24
C ASP A 16 14.76 -19.60 -1.83
N ALA A 17 15.90 -19.84 -2.50
CA ALA A 17 17.14 -19.11 -2.21
C ALA A 17 17.00 -17.60 -2.44
N ALA A 18 16.30 -17.18 -3.50
CA ALA A 18 16.02 -15.77 -3.78
C ALA A 18 15.08 -15.15 -2.73
N ARG A 19 14.05 -15.89 -2.30
CA ARG A 19 13.13 -15.47 -1.24
C ARG A 19 13.85 -15.26 0.08
N GLU A 20 14.66 -16.23 0.50
CA GLU A 20 15.45 -16.11 1.72
C GLU A 20 16.42 -14.94 1.67
N ALA A 21 17.05 -14.68 0.51
CA ALA A 21 17.95 -13.54 0.34
C ALA A 21 17.22 -12.20 0.56
N LEU A 22 16.03 -12.04 -0.03
CA LEU A 22 15.17 -10.87 0.20
C LEU A 22 14.81 -10.71 1.68
N VAL A 23 14.38 -11.79 2.34
CA VAL A 23 14.02 -11.76 3.77
C VAL A 23 15.20 -11.35 4.64
N ARG A 24 16.40 -11.89 4.36
CA ARG A 24 17.63 -11.50 5.06
C ARG A 24 17.95 -10.02 4.86
N GLU A 25 17.81 -9.51 3.64
CA GLU A 25 18.06 -8.11 3.29
C GLU A 25 17.14 -7.14 4.04
N ILE A 26 15.82 -7.38 4.01
CA ILE A 26 14.83 -6.53 4.70
C ILE A 26 15.07 -6.58 6.21
N ALA A 27 15.31 -7.77 6.77
CA ALA A 27 15.50 -7.90 8.20
C ALA A 27 16.82 -7.28 8.69
N ALA A 28 17.88 -7.27 7.87
CA ALA A 28 19.13 -6.59 8.18
C ALA A 28 18.97 -5.06 8.29
N ARG A 29 17.95 -4.49 7.64
CA ARG A 29 17.57 -3.07 7.76
C ARG A 29 16.67 -2.77 8.95
N GLY A 30 16.26 -3.78 9.72
CA GLY A 30 15.37 -3.62 10.87
C GLY A 30 13.89 -3.44 10.50
N GLU A 31 13.51 -3.76 9.26
CA GLU A 31 12.16 -3.56 8.72
C GLU A 31 11.25 -4.80 8.87
N LEU A 32 11.79 -5.90 9.40
CA LEU A 32 11.11 -7.19 9.59
C LEU A 32 11.55 -7.83 10.91
N THR A 33 11.17 -7.18 12.01
CA THR A 33 11.58 -7.52 13.39
C THR A 33 10.65 -8.53 14.06
N ASP A 34 9.35 -8.53 13.72
CA ASP A 34 8.39 -9.54 14.18
C ASP A 34 8.71 -10.91 13.56
N PRO A 35 9.01 -11.95 14.37
CA PRO A 35 9.26 -13.29 13.87
C PRO A 35 8.11 -13.87 13.04
N ALA A 36 6.86 -13.55 13.37
CA ALA A 36 5.71 -14.05 12.63
C ALA A 36 5.66 -13.47 11.20
N TRP A 37 5.98 -12.19 11.04
CA TRP A 37 6.11 -11.59 9.72
C TRP A 37 7.32 -12.12 8.97
N ARG A 38 8.45 -12.34 9.65
CA ARG A 38 9.62 -12.96 9.03
C ARG A 38 9.28 -14.33 8.44
N THR A 39 8.55 -15.16 9.18
CA THR A 39 8.09 -16.47 8.69
C THR A 39 7.15 -16.31 7.50
N ALA A 40 6.15 -15.42 7.57
CA ALA A 40 5.23 -15.19 6.46
C ALA A 40 5.96 -14.82 5.15
N PHE A 41 6.92 -13.89 5.21
CA PHE A 41 7.72 -13.52 4.03
C PHE A 41 8.66 -14.64 3.56
N ALA A 42 9.13 -15.51 4.46
CA ALA A 42 9.97 -16.64 4.12
C ALA A 42 9.19 -17.83 3.52
N GLU A 43 7.89 -17.92 3.75
CA GLU A 43 7.06 -19.04 3.30
C GLU A 43 6.13 -18.69 2.14
N VAL A 44 5.64 -17.45 2.04
CA VAL A 44 4.74 -17.05 0.95
C VAL A 44 5.54 -16.83 -0.35
N PRO A 45 5.28 -17.62 -1.42
CA PRO A 45 6.07 -17.56 -2.64
C PRO A 45 5.65 -16.38 -3.53
N ARG A 46 6.26 -15.20 -3.32
CA ARG A 46 5.97 -13.96 -4.10
C ARG A 46 5.93 -14.17 -5.62
N HIS A 47 6.73 -15.09 -6.16
CA HIS A 47 6.78 -15.40 -7.59
C HIS A 47 5.48 -15.97 -8.17
N LEU A 48 4.64 -16.63 -7.35
CA LEU A 48 3.31 -17.09 -7.79
C LEU A 48 2.33 -15.93 -7.99
N PHE A 49 2.54 -14.81 -7.30
CA PHE A 49 1.71 -13.61 -7.42
C PHE A 49 2.21 -12.64 -8.51
N VAL A 50 3.43 -12.84 -9.00
CA VAL A 50 4.06 -12.00 -10.02
C VAL A 50 4.58 -12.87 -11.18
N PRO A 51 3.69 -13.56 -11.92
CA PRO A 51 4.09 -14.43 -13.03
C PRO A 51 4.81 -13.67 -14.14
N PHE A 52 4.59 -12.35 -14.20
CA PHE A 52 5.31 -11.41 -15.04
C PHE A 52 5.29 -10.00 -14.45
N TYR A 53 6.21 -9.15 -14.90
CA TYR A 53 6.20 -7.72 -14.64
C TYR A 53 6.85 -6.95 -15.79
N TYR A 54 6.62 -5.64 -15.83
CA TYR A 54 7.17 -4.74 -16.85
C TYR A 54 8.35 -3.95 -16.30
N VAL A 55 9.40 -3.82 -17.12
CA VAL A 55 10.56 -2.95 -16.87
C VAL A 55 10.69 -1.94 -18.00
N HIS A 56 11.31 -0.80 -17.73
CA HIS A 56 11.61 0.17 -18.78
C HIS A 56 12.80 -0.30 -19.62
N GLY A 57 12.62 -0.35 -20.93
CA GLY A 57 13.64 -0.67 -21.92
C GLY A 57 13.82 0.46 -22.94
N ILE A 58 14.79 0.30 -23.85
CA ILE A 58 15.19 1.34 -24.81
C ILE A 58 14.04 1.77 -25.74
N ARG A 59 13.09 0.87 -26.04
CA ARG A 59 11.97 1.11 -26.96
C ARG A 59 10.59 1.12 -26.28
N GLY A 60 10.55 1.32 -24.97
CA GLY A 60 9.33 1.26 -24.16
C GLY A 60 9.38 0.14 -23.12
N PHE A 61 8.22 -0.40 -22.74
CA PHE A 61 8.17 -1.43 -21.69
C PHE A 61 8.57 -2.82 -22.22
N GLU A 62 9.47 -3.47 -21.50
CA GLU A 62 9.84 -4.88 -21.70
C GLU A 62 9.12 -5.73 -20.64
N ARG A 63 8.51 -6.85 -21.06
CA ARG A 63 7.90 -7.82 -20.13
C ARG A 63 8.91 -8.90 -19.77
N LEU A 64 9.06 -9.17 -18.47
CA LEU A 64 9.81 -10.29 -17.92
C LEU A 64 8.83 -11.28 -17.29
N TRP A 65 8.97 -12.57 -17.55
CA TRP A 65 8.02 -13.59 -17.08
C TRP A 65 8.69 -14.94 -16.76
N GLY A 66 8.07 -15.73 -15.90
CA GLY A 66 8.66 -16.97 -15.36
C GLY A 66 8.73 -18.14 -16.35
N GLU A 67 7.89 -18.14 -17.37
CA GLU A 67 7.84 -19.15 -18.45
C GLU A 67 8.62 -18.73 -19.72
N ASP A 68 9.56 -17.79 -19.61
CA ASP A 68 10.35 -17.34 -20.78
C ASP A 68 11.19 -18.50 -21.33
N PRO A 69 11.24 -18.76 -22.65
CA PRO A 69 12.06 -19.86 -23.18
C PRO A 69 13.56 -19.67 -22.90
N GLU A 70 14.04 -18.43 -22.76
CA GLU A 70 15.45 -18.11 -22.51
C GLU A 70 15.77 -18.20 -21.00
N PRO A 71 16.67 -19.10 -20.56
CA PRO A 71 17.00 -19.29 -19.15
C PRO A 71 17.48 -18.01 -18.45
N GLU A 72 18.29 -17.20 -19.14
CA GLU A 72 18.83 -15.95 -18.62
C GLU A 72 17.72 -14.93 -18.31
N ARG A 73 16.67 -14.90 -19.15
CA ARG A 73 15.50 -14.05 -18.96
C ARG A 73 14.63 -14.53 -17.81
N ARG A 74 14.42 -15.84 -17.66
CA ARG A 74 13.74 -16.43 -16.47
C ARG A 74 14.48 -16.08 -15.18
N SER A 75 15.80 -16.22 -15.16
CA SER A 75 16.61 -15.86 -14.00
C SER A 75 16.57 -14.36 -13.71
N ARG A 76 16.49 -13.50 -14.74
CA ARG A 76 16.30 -12.05 -14.57
C ARG A 76 14.92 -11.72 -13.98
N TRP A 77 13.87 -12.40 -14.44
CA TRP A 77 12.53 -12.29 -13.85
C TRP A 77 12.54 -12.65 -12.36
N LEU A 78 13.08 -13.82 -12.01
CA LEU A 78 13.07 -14.31 -10.62
C LEU A 78 13.84 -13.36 -9.69
N ARG A 79 15.02 -12.88 -10.12
CA ARG A 79 15.78 -11.87 -9.36
C ARG A 79 14.98 -10.59 -9.14
N GLY A 80 14.23 -10.12 -10.13
CA GLY A 80 13.41 -8.92 -9.97
C GLY A 80 12.20 -9.16 -9.06
N VAL A 81 11.56 -10.32 -9.14
CA VAL A 81 10.48 -10.72 -8.22
C VAL A 81 10.94 -10.67 -6.77
N TYR A 82 12.17 -11.07 -6.49
CA TYR A 82 12.74 -11.06 -5.14
C TYR A 82 13.69 -9.88 -4.89
N ALA A 83 13.63 -8.84 -5.70
CA ALA A 83 14.26 -7.55 -5.39
C ALA A 83 13.33 -6.74 -4.48
N ASP A 84 13.92 -5.92 -3.62
CA ASP A 84 13.18 -4.99 -2.78
C ASP A 84 12.72 -3.74 -3.55
N GLY A 85 11.88 -3.95 -4.54
CA GLY A 85 11.26 -2.90 -5.36
C GLY A 85 9.81 -3.20 -5.67
N ALA A 86 9.07 -2.14 -6.01
CA ALA A 86 7.73 -2.28 -6.56
C ALA A 86 7.82 -2.78 -8.02
N LEU A 87 6.92 -3.68 -8.40
CA LEU A 87 6.91 -4.30 -9.72
C LEU A 87 5.60 -3.98 -10.44
N ALA A 88 5.69 -3.44 -11.65
CA ALA A 88 4.52 -3.15 -12.48
C ALA A 88 3.93 -4.45 -13.02
N THR A 89 2.74 -4.83 -12.56
CA THR A 89 2.06 -6.09 -12.93
C THR A 89 0.96 -5.88 -13.95
N ARG A 90 0.42 -4.66 -14.08
CA ARG A 90 -0.58 -4.31 -15.09
C ARG A 90 -0.43 -2.88 -15.58
N LEU A 91 -0.34 -2.72 -16.90
CA LEU A 91 -0.40 -1.45 -17.60
C LEU A 91 -1.69 -1.36 -18.42
N LYS A 92 -2.35 -0.20 -18.44
CA LYS A 92 -3.47 0.10 -19.33
C LYS A 92 -3.23 1.45 -19.98
N ASP A 93 -3.24 1.50 -21.31
CA ASP A 93 -2.98 2.73 -22.08
C ASP A 93 -1.65 3.43 -21.71
N GLY A 94 -0.65 2.65 -21.28
CA GLY A 94 0.66 3.16 -20.84
C GLY A 94 0.72 3.57 -19.36
N GLU A 95 -0.41 3.59 -18.65
CA GLU A 95 -0.49 3.92 -17.23
C GLU A 95 -0.45 2.67 -16.34
N LEU A 96 0.17 2.80 -15.16
CA LEU A 96 0.26 1.74 -14.17
C LEU A 96 -1.06 1.57 -13.43
N VAL A 97 -1.72 0.44 -13.62
CA VAL A 97 -3.02 0.13 -13.00
C VAL A 97 -2.88 -0.79 -11.78
N SER A 98 -1.88 -1.67 -11.78
CA SER A 98 -1.60 -2.57 -10.67
C SER A 98 -0.11 -2.83 -10.56
N SER A 99 0.37 -2.95 -9.32
CA SER A 99 1.73 -3.32 -9.00
C SER A 99 1.76 -4.30 -7.84
N SER A 100 2.84 -5.08 -7.74
CA SER A 100 3.25 -5.67 -6.47
C SER A 100 4.06 -4.62 -5.73
N SER A 101 3.60 -4.22 -4.54
CA SER A 101 4.27 -3.23 -3.70
C SER A 101 5.66 -3.69 -3.27
N GLN A 102 6.52 -2.73 -2.92
CA GLN A 102 7.86 -2.98 -2.41
C GLN A 102 7.78 -3.82 -1.10
N PRO A 103 8.51 -4.95 -1.00
CA PRO A 103 8.49 -5.83 0.16
C PRO A 103 8.81 -5.16 1.50
N SER A 104 9.87 -4.35 1.57
CA SER A 104 10.25 -3.62 2.80
C SER A 104 9.16 -2.68 3.27
N LEU A 105 8.58 -1.90 2.35
CA LEU A 105 7.47 -1.00 2.66
C LEU A 105 6.26 -1.78 3.18
N MET A 106 5.95 -2.94 2.60
CA MET A 106 4.88 -3.82 3.10
C MET A 106 5.19 -4.35 4.50
N ALA A 107 6.43 -4.78 4.75
CA ALA A 107 6.84 -5.25 6.08
C ALA A 107 6.66 -4.13 7.14
N LEU A 108 7.12 -2.91 6.84
CA LEU A 108 6.93 -1.74 7.70
C LEU A 108 5.45 -1.42 7.95
N MET A 109 4.61 -1.51 6.91
CA MET A 109 3.17 -1.26 7.04
C MET A 109 2.47 -2.32 7.90
N LEU A 110 2.79 -3.59 7.69
CA LEU A 110 2.22 -4.71 8.45
C LEU A 110 2.65 -4.66 9.93
N ASP A 111 3.90 -4.30 10.20
CA ASP A 111 4.42 -4.10 11.56
C ASP A 111 3.73 -2.91 12.25
N ALA A 112 3.68 -1.75 11.60
CA ALA A 112 3.04 -0.54 12.14
C ALA A 112 1.55 -0.73 12.44
N LEU A 113 0.85 -1.51 11.61
CA LEU A 113 -0.56 -1.85 11.81
C LEU A 113 -0.77 -2.66 13.11
N GLY A 114 0.26 -3.33 13.62
CA GLY A 114 0.22 -4.03 14.91
C GLY A 114 -0.82 -5.13 14.95
N LEU A 115 -0.85 -5.97 13.91
CA LEU A 115 -1.68 -7.15 13.82
C LEU A 115 -1.32 -8.18 14.89
N ARG A 116 -2.30 -8.93 15.36
CA ARG A 116 -2.18 -9.94 16.41
C ARG A 116 -3.16 -11.06 16.11
N ASP A 117 -2.90 -12.22 16.70
CA ASP A 117 -3.77 -13.39 16.59
C ASP A 117 -5.21 -13.03 16.99
N GLY A 118 -6.18 -13.52 16.23
CA GLY A 118 -7.60 -13.25 16.45
C GLY A 118 -8.11 -11.93 15.88
N HIS A 119 -7.25 -11.05 15.34
CA HIS A 119 -7.72 -9.87 14.61
C HIS A 119 -8.31 -10.24 13.25
N THR A 120 -9.38 -9.53 12.88
CA THR A 120 -9.94 -9.46 11.53
C THR A 120 -9.41 -8.24 10.78
N VAL A 121 -9.08 -8.41 9.50
CA VAL A 121 -8.46 -7.37 8.68
C VAL A 121 -9.21 -7.15 7.36
N LEU A 122 -9.37 -5.88 7.00
CA LEU A 122 -9.77 -5.44 5.68
C LEU A 122 -8.56 -4.84 4.95
N GLU A 123 -8.20 -5.44 3.82
CA GLU A 123 -7.26 -4.88 2.86
C GLU A 123 -8.03 -4.16 1.75
N ILE A 124 -7.60 -2.95 1.43
CA ILE A 124 -8.09 -2.16 0.30
C ILE A 124 -6.99 -2.08 -0.76
N GLY A 125 -7.26 -2.66 -1.94
CA GLY A 125 -6.31 -2.82 -3.03
C GLY A 125 -5.71 -4.23 -3.07
N THR A 126 -6.52 -5.23 -3.44
CA THR A 126 -6.04 -6.63 -3.56
C THR A 126 -4.83 -6.76 -4.49
N GLY A 127 -4.83 -6.05 -5.62
CA GLY A 127 -3.75 -6.13 -6.60
C GLY A 127 -3.45 -7.58 -6.99
N PRO A 128 -2.17 -7.99 -7.07
CA PRO A 128 -1.82 -9.38 -7.41
C PRO A 128 -2.17 -10.43 -6.34
N GLY A 129 -2.54 -10.03 -5.12
CA GLY A 129 -2.91 -10.92 -4.00
C GLY A 129 -1.78 -11.27 -3.02
N TYR A 130 -0.55 -10.78 -3.21
CA TYR A 130 0.59 -11.15 -2.36
C TYR A 130 0.42 -10.71 -0.90
N ASN A 131 -0.04 -9.47 -0.65
CA ASN A 131 -0.25 -8.99 0.71
C ASN A 131 -1.44 -9.67 1.39
N ALA A 132 -2.52 -9.96 0.64
CA ALA A 132 -3.61 -10.83 1.12
C ALA A 132 -3.09 -12.22 1.58
N ALA A 133 -2.13 -12.81 0.87
CA ALA A 133 -1.51 -14.08 1.25
C ALA A 133 -0.66 -13.96 2.53
N LEU A 134 0.12 -12.87 2.68
CA LEU A 134 0.87 -12.60 3.92
C LEU A 134 -0.08 -12.44 5.12
N LEU A 135 -1.18 -11.71 4.94
CA LEU A 135 -2.22 -11.55 5.96
C LEU A 135 -2.87 -12.89 6.30
N ALA A 136 -3.18 -13.72 5.29
CA ALA A 136 -3.82 -15.01 5.46
C ALA A 136 -2.89 -16.02 6.15
N HIS A 137 -1.59 -16.02 5.81
CA HIS A 137 -0.58 -16.79 6.53
C HIS A 137 -0.53 -16.39 8.01
N ARG A 138 -0.52 -15.08 8.29
CA ARG A 138 -0.43 -14.55 9.65
C ARG A 138 -1.69 -14.80 10.50
N LEU A 139 -2.88 -14.66 9.94
CA LEU A 139 -4.15 -14.58 10.69
C LEU A 139 -5.11 -15.75 10.42
N GLY A 140 -4.87 -16.52 9.36
CA GLY A 140 -5.81 -17.47 8.77
C GLY A 140 -6.75 -16.83 7.75
N ASP A 141 -7.13 -17.60 6.73
CA ASP A 141 -7.97 -17.16 5.61
C ASP A 141 -9.28 -16.48 6.04
N SER A 142 -9.95 -17.02 7.06
CA SER A 142 -11.25 -16.51 7.52
C SER A 142 -11.20 -15.10 8.09
N ALA A 143 -10.03 -14.68 8.56
CA ALA A 143 -9.81 -13.36 9.17
C ALA A 143 -9.54 -12.26 8.15
N VAL A 144 -9.28 -12.61 6.88
CA VAL A 144 -8.84 -11.66 5.85
C VAL A 144 -9.96 -11.41 4.85
N THR A 145 -10.25 -10.13 4.64
CA THR A 145 -11.07 -9.64 3.53
C THR A 145 -10.22 -8.69 2.71
N SER A 146 -10.16 -8.90 1.39
CA SER A 146 -9.43 -8.02 0.47
C SER A 146 -10.38 -7.52 -0.62
N VAL A 147 -10.37 -6.22 -0.89
CA VAL A 147 -11.27 -5.55 -1.84
C VAL A 147 -10.45 -4.91 -2.97
N ASP A 148 -10.88 -5.13 -4.21
CA ASP A 148 -10.37 -4.39 -5.38
C ASP A 148 -11.52 -4.05 -6.33
N LEU A 149 -11.40 -2.95 -7.05
CA LEU A 149 -12.43 -2.44 -7.95
C LEU A 149 -12.55 -3.28 -9.23
N ASP A 150 -11.43 -3.83 -9.72
CA ASP A 150 -11.36 -4.46 -11.03
C ASP A 150 -11.64 -5.98 -10.94
N PRO A 151 -12.70 -6.49 -11.61
CA PRO A 151 -13.02 -7.92 -11.59
C PRO A 151 -11.87 -8.79 -12.11
N GLU A 152 -11.12 -8.35 -13.12
CA GLU A 152 -10.00 -9.13 -13.66
C GLU A 152 -8.83 -9.22 -12.67
N ILE A 153 -8.61 -8.16 -11.88
CA ILE A 153 -7.61 -8.16 -10.80
C ILE A 153 -8.04 -9.13 -9.72
N THR A 154 -9.28 -9.02 -9.23
CA THR A 154 -9.77 -9.93 -8.17
C THR A 154 -9.75 -11.39 -8.59
N GLU A 155 -10.11 -11.70 -9.84
CA GLU A 155 -10.08 -13.08 -10.33
C GLU A 155 -8.67 -13.62 -10.50
N THR A 156 -7.74 -12.77 -10.95
CA THR A 156 -6.32 -13.13 -11.01
C THR A 156 -5.74 -13.35 -9.62
N ALA A 157 -6.06 -12.49 -8.65
CA ALA A 157 -5.64 -12.64 -7.27
C ALA A 157 -6.15 -13.96 -6.66
N ARG A 158 -7.43 -14.32 -6.86
CA ARG A 158 -7.99 -15.60 -6.38
C ARG A 158 -7.21 -16.80 -6.90
N ARG A 159 -6.81 -16.78 -8.18
CA ARG A 159 -6.01 -17.85 -8.79
C ARG A 159 -4.60 -17.92 -8.19
N HIS A 160 -3.92 -16.79 -8.01
CA HIS A 160 -2.60 -16.76 -7.37
C HIS A 160 -2.66 -17.23 -5.91
N LEU A 161 -3.65 -16.75 -5.15
CA LEU A 161 -3.89 -17.16 -3.77
C LEU A 161 -4.13 -18.67 -3.68
N ALA A 162 -5.01 -19.23 -4.50
CA ALA A 162 -5.28 -20.66 -4.52
C ALA A 162 -4.04 -21.48 -4.92
N ALA A 163 -3.23 -21.01 -5.88
CA ALA A 163 -1.97 -21.66 -6.26
C ALA A 163 -0.94 -21.65 -5.11
N ALA A 164 -0.99 -20.64 -4.25
CA ALA A 164 -0.16 -20.54 -3.04
C ALA A 164 -0.79 -21.20 -1.80
N GLY A 165 -1.98 -21.80 -1.92
CA GLY A 165 -2.67 -22.49 -0.82
C GLY A 165 -3.48 -21.60 0.13
N TYR A 166 -3.76 -20.35 -0.25
CA TYR A 166 -4.55 -19.40 0.54
C TYR A 166 -5.92 -19.15 -0.07
N HIS A 167 -6.93 -19.01 0.79
CA HIS A 167 -8.32 -18.79 0.38
C HIS A 167 -9.02 -17.67 1.18
N PRO A 168 -8.42 -16.48 1.35
CA PRO A 168 -9.09 -15.36 2.00
C PRO A 168 -10.28 -14.88 1.15
N THR A 169 -11.16 -14.09 1.76
CA THR A 169 -12.30 -13.53 1.01
C THR A 169 -11.84 -12.37 0.14
N VAL A 170 -11.90 -12.56 -1.19
CA VAL A 170 -11.59 -11.51 -2.18
C VAL A 170 -12.88 -10.98 -2.80
N VAL A 171 -13.16 -9.69 -2.62
CA VAL A 171 -14.37 -9.00 -3.04
C VAL A 171 -14.06 -8.04 -4.19
N THR A 172 -14.86 -8.13 -5.26
CA THR A 172 -14.88 -7.12 -6.31
C THR A 172 -15.81 -6.00 -5.89
N GLY A 173 -15.27 -4.81 -5.63
CA GLY A 173 -16.05 -3.69 -5.13
C GLY A 173 -15.24 -2.42 -4.93
N ASP A 174 -15.94 -1.32 -4.68
CA ASP A 174 -15.29 -0.04 -4.40
C ASP A 174 -14.69 -0.04 -2.98
N GLY A 175 -13.36 0.02 -2.90
CA GLY A 175 -12.63 0.07 -1.65
C GLY A 175 -12.99 1.25 -0.74
N ALA A 176 -13.48 2.37 -1.31
CA ALA A 176 -13.96 3.50 -0.51
C ALA A 176 -15.21 3.15 0.32
N ARG A 177 -15.94 2.10 -0.06
CA ARG A 177 -17.11 1.59 0.68
C ARG A 177 -16.76 0.49 1.69
N GLY A 178 -15.52 0.01 1.69
CA GLY A 178 -15.10 -1.14 2.49
C GLY A 178 -15.85 -2.42 2.14
N CYS A 179 -16.13 -3.27 3.14
CA CYS A 179 -16.96 -4.46 3.00
C CYS A 179 -17.85 -4.64 4.25
N PRO A 180 -18.98 -3.90 4.34
CA PRO A 180 -19.85 -3.90 5.52
C PRO A 180 -20.38 -5.28 5.89
N GLN A 181 -20.52 -6.19 4.92
CA GLN A 181 -21.03 -7.55 5.13
C GLN A 181 -20.10 -8.43 5.97
N ARG A 182 -18.82 -8.04 6.12
CA ARG A 182 -17.80 -8.76 6.89
C ARG A 182 -17.22 -7.94 8.04
N ALA A 183 -17.74 -6.74 8.24
CA ALA A 183 -17.49 -5.94 9.42
C ALA A 183 -18.01 -6.67 10.69
N PRO A 184 -17.48 -6.36 11.89
CA PRO A 184 -16.49 -5.32 12.15
C PRO A 184 -15.05 -5.83 12.05
N TYR A 185 -14.13 -4.92 11.71
CA TYR A 185 -12.70 -5.15 11.56
C TYR A 185 -11.89 -4.63 12.75
N ASP A 186 -10.80 -5.32 13.05
CA ASP A 186 -9.81 -4.86 14.02
C ASP A 186 -8.73 -4.02 13.36
N ARG A 187 -8.47 -4.26 12.07
CA ARG A 187 -7.49 -3.55 11.26
C ARG A 187 -8.02 -3.26 9.86
N ILE A 188 -7.68 -2.08 9.35
CA ILE A 188 -7.85 -1.75 7.94
C ILE A 188 -6.48 -1.30 7.41
N ILE A 189 -6.09 -1.82 6.25
CA ILE A 189 -4.88 -1.43 5.54
C ILE A 189 -5.22 -1.10 4.09
N ALA A 190 -4.73 0.02 3.59
CA ALA A 190 -4.83 0.38 2.19
C ALA A 190 -3.46 0.26 1.50
N THR A 191 -3.44 -0.32 0.30
CA THR A 191 -2.27 -0.47 -0.57
C THR A 191 -2.42 0.38 -1.84
N CYS A 192 -3.19 1.46 -1.73
CA CYS A 192 -3.44 2.46 -2.75
C CYS A 192 -3.49 3.86 -2.11
N THR A 193 -3.08 4.89 -2.85
CA THR A 193 -3.11 6.27 -2.37
C THR A 193 -4.54 6.82 -2.36
N LEU A 194 -4.90 7.52 -1.29
CA LEU A 194 -6.23 8.13 -1.13
C LEU A 194 -6.13 9.65 -1.14
N PRO A 195 -7.18 10.38 -1.56
CA PRO A 195 -7.30 11.82 -1.30
C PRO A 195 -7.74 12.12 0.15
N SER A 196 -8.42 11.16 0.78
CA SER A 196 -9.01 11.23 2.12
C SER A 196 -9.25 9.81 2.64
N VAL A 197 -9.27 9.61 3.96
CA VAL A 197 -9.72 8.33 4.52
C VAL A 197 -11.25 8.27 4.45
N PRO A 198 -11.86 7.28 3.78
CA PRO A 198 -13.32 7.18 3.69
C PRO A 198 -13.99 7.07 5.06
N GLY A 199 -15.09 7.80 5.27
CA GLY A 199 -15.85 7.75 6.52
C GLY A 199 -16.43 6.35 6.82
N SER A 200 -16.68 5.56 5.77
CA SER A 200 -17.18 4.19 5.87
C SER A 200 -16.20 3.22 6.58
N TRP A 201 -14.90 3.55 6.63
CA TRP A 201 -13.89 2.67 7.22
C TRP A 201 -13.96 2.65 8.75
N PRO A 202 -13.91 3.79 9.48
CA PRO A 202 -14.17 3.82 10.91
C PRO A 202 -15.54 3.21 11.30
N GLU A 203 -16.56 3.35 10.48
CA GLU A 203 -17.90 2.75 10.69
C GLU A 203 -17.89 1.22 10.70
N GLN A 204 -16.94 0.61 9.98
CA GLN A 204 -16.78 -0.83 9.89
C GLN A 204 -15.75 -1.37 10.90
N CYS A 205 -15.27 -0.55 11.82
CA CYS A 205 -14.22 -0.91 12.78
C CYS A 205 -14.77 -1.13 14.19
N ARG A 206 -14.15 -2.06 14.93
CA ARG A 206 -14.32 -2.12 16.39
C ARG A 206 -13.67 -0.89 17.06
N PRO A 207 -14.15 -0.43 18.23
CA PRO A 207 -13.41 0.53 19.03
C PRO A 207 -12.01 0.00 19.36
N GLY A 208 -10.99 0.84 19.20
CA GLY A 208 -9.58 0.46 19.35
C GLY A 208 -8.95 -0.13 18.09
N ALA A 209 -9.69 -0.32 17.01
CA ALA A 209 -9.15 -0.71 15.71
C ALA A 209 -8.14 0.32 15.18
N ARG A 210 -7.27 -0.13 14.27
CA ARG A 210 -6.30 0.73 13.60
C ARG A 210 -6.53 0.74 12.09
N ILE A 211 -6.37 1.91 11.49
CA ILE A 211 -6.44 2.12 10.04
C ILE A 211 -5.08 2.64 9.59
N LEU A 212 -4.43 1.96 8.66
CA LEU A 212 -3.20 2.41 8.04
C LEU A 212 -3.43 2.69 6.55
N ALA A 213 -3.15 3.92 6.12
CA ALA A 213 -3.43 4.34 4.75
C ALA A 213 -2.33 5.24 4.16
N PRO A 214 -1.99 5.09 2.87
CA PRO A 214 -1.19 6.07 2.16
C PRO A 214 -1.99 7.34 1.87
N LEU A 215 -1.52 8.48 2.37
CA LEU A 215 -2.11 9.81 2.19
C LEU A 215 -1.00 10.83 1.95
N ALA A 216 -1.16 11.69 0.95
CA ALA A 216 -0.23 12.79 0.67
C ALA A 216 1.27 12.41 0.58
N THR A 217 1.61 11.22 0.08
CA THR A 217 2.97 10.61 0.04
C THR A 217 3.54 10.13 1.39
N GLY A 218 2.75 10.14 2.46
CA GLY A 218 3.07 9.51 3.74
C GLY A 218 2.14 8.34 4.08
N LEU A 219 2.40 7.69 5.20
CA LEU A 219 1.51 6.70 5.80
C LEU A 219 0.86 7.28 7.05
N VAL A 220 -0.47 7.35 7.09
CA VAL A 220 -1.21 7.76 8.28
C VAL A 220 -1.70 6.54 9.05
N LEU A 221 -1.42 6.47 10.35
CA LEU A 221 -1.92 5.44 11.25
C LEU A 221 -2.95 6.06 12.20
N LEU A 222 -4.22 5.71 12.00
CA LEU A 222 -5.35 6.19 12.79
C LEU A 222 -5.80 5.13 13.80
N GLN A 223 -6.23 5.58 14.97
CA GLN A 223 -6.92 4.74 15.94
C GLN A 223 -8.40 5.12 16.00
N VAL A 224 -9.27 4.12 15.89
CA VAL A 224 -10.72 4.29 15.95
C VAL A 224 -11.18 4.31 17.40
N ARG A 225 -12.02 5.29 17.74
CA ARG A 225 -12.67 5.43 19.05
C ARG A 225 -14.18 5.58 18.86
N ALA A 226 -14.95 4.98 19.75
CA ALA A 226 -16.39 5.25 19.82
C ALA A 226 -16.62 6.64 20.44
N THR A 227 -17.55 7.40 19.88
CA THR A 227 -18.01 8.68 20.42
C THR A 227 -19.54 8.74 20.38
N GLU A 228 -20.14 9.71 21.07
CA GLU A 228 -21.59 9.93 21.05
C GLU A 228 -22.13 10.24 19.64
N HIS A 229 -21.27 10.72 18.74
CA HIS A 229 -21.62 11.11 17.36
C HIS A 229 -21.14 10.10 16.31
N GLY A 230 -20.93 8.84 16.71
CA GLY A 230 -20.39 7.79 15.85
C GLY A 230 -18.87 7.58 16.02
N PRO A 231 -18.26 6.70 15.22
CA PRO A 231 -16.83 6.43 15.32
C PRO A 231 -16.00 7.64 14.86
N ARG A 232 -14.93 7.92 15.59
CA ARG A 232 -13.90 8.91 15.26
C ARG A 232 -12.56 8.20 15.10
N ALA A 233 -11.85 8.46 14.01
CA ALA A 233 -10.50 7.96 13.81
C ALA A 233 -9.51 9.12 13.86
N GLU A 234 -8.45 9.00 14.64
CA GLU A 234 -7.43 10.04 14.77
C GLU A 234 -6.06 9.41 14.94
N GLY A 235 -5.03 10.05 14.38
CA GLY A 235 -3.67 9.62 14.55
C GLY A 235 -2.67 10.44 13.75
N ARG A 236 -1.44 9.96 13.68
CA ARG A 236 -0.29 10.66 13.11
C ARG A 236 0.24 9.94 11.88
N PHE A 237 0.99 10.67 11.07
CA PHE A 237 1.79 10.04 10.05
C PHE A 237 2.99 9.32 10.65
N LEU A 238 3.43 8.27 9.97
CA LEU A 238 4.72 7.64 10.20
C LEU A 238 5.80 8.44 9.44
N HIS A 239 7.05 8.31 9.89
CA HIS A 239 8.19 8.93 9.23
C HIS A 239 8.40 8.39 7.79
N THR A 240 7.94 7.16 7.53
CA THR A 240 8.14 6.43 6.28
C THR A 240 7.36 7.07 5.12
N PRO A 241 8.03 7.45 4.02
CA PRO A 241 7.35 7.87 2.80
C PRO A 241 6.68 6.67 2.11
N ALA A 242 5.57 6.92 1.43
CA ALA A 242 4.81 5.88 0.75
C ALA A 242 4.26 6.37 -0.59
N TYR A 243 4.56 5.60 -1.63
CA TYR A 243 4.18 5.89 -3.01
C TYR A 243 3.39 4.72 -3.58
N PHE A 244 2.08 4.91 -3.75
CA PHE A 244 1.18 3.90 -4.27
C PHE A 244 0.38 4.43 -5.46
N VAL A 245 -0.09 3.51 -6.29
CA VAL A 245 -1.10 3.82 -7.31
C VAL A 245 -2.37 4.38 -6.64
N PRO A 246 -3.07 5.33 -7.25
CA PRO A 246 -4.25 5.92 -6.65
C PRO A 246 -5.41 4.93 -6.53
N LEU A 247 -6.21 5.06 -5.47
CA LEU A 247 -7.51 4.41 -5.39
C LEU A 247 -8.40 4.94 -6.53
N ARG A 248 -9.10 4.03 -7.19
CA ARG A 248 -10.08 4.33 -8.23
C ARG A 248 -11.47 3.99 -7.69
N GLY A 249 -12.49 4.70 -8.14
CA GLY A 249 -13.88 4.45 -7.74
C GLY A 249 -14.64 5.75 -7.46
N ALA A 250 -15.48 5.73 -6.43
CA ALA A 250 -16.35 6.85 -6.07
C ALA A 250 -15.59 8.08 -5.55
N LEU A 251 -14.36 7.92 -5.04
CA LEU A 251 -13.52 9.05 -4.68
C LEU A 251 -12.90 9.70 -5.92
N PRO A 252 -12.78 11.04 -5.96
CA PRO A 252 -11.98 11.70 -6.99
C PRO A 252 -10.55 11.13 -6.96
N GLY A 253 -9.92 10.99 -8.12
CA GLY A 253 -8.48 10.69 -8.18
C GLY A 253 -7.66 11.75 -7.42
N PRO A 254 -6.39 11.46 -7.06
CA PRO A 254 -5.53 12.48 -6.45
C PRO A 254 -5.56 13.72 -7.34
N GLY A 255 -5.86 14.87 -6.74
CA GLY A 255 -5.91 16.15 -7.45
C GLY A 255 -4.63 16.41 -8.24
N VAL A 256 -4.71 17.30 -9.23
CA VAL A 256 -3.54 17.76 -9.99
C VAL A 256 -2.42 18.10 -9.01
N LEU A 257 -1.21 17.57 -9.24
CA LEU A 257 -0.04 17.92 -8.44
C LEU A 257 0.02 19.44 -8.28
N PRO A 258 0.12 19.97 -7.05
CA PRO A 258 0.04 21.40 -6.84
C PRO A 258 1.09 22.10 -7.71
N HIS A 259 0.65 23.11 -8.46
CA HIS A 259 1.55 23.91 -9.29
C HIS A 259 2.66 24.46 -8.40
N LEU A 260 3.92 24.15 -8.70
CA LEU A 260 5.07 24.52 -7.87
C LEU A 260 5.34 26.04 -7.83
N GLY A 261 4.53 26.89 -8.47
CA GLY A 261 4.51 28.35 -8.26
C GLY A 261 5.84 29.09 -8.50
N GLY A 262 6.79 28.51 -9.25
CA GLY A 262 8.14 29.09 -9.42
C GLY A 262 9.09 28.87 -8.25
N LEU A 263 8.78 27.94 -7.33
CA LEU A 263 9.61 27.60 -6.18
C LEU A 263 11.03 27.14 -6.60
N PRO A 264 12.05 27.37 -5.76
CA PRO A 264 13.41 26.91 -6.03
C PRO A 264 13.45 25.39 -6.25
N ARG A 265 14.22 24.94 -7.25
CA ARG A 265 14.33 23.50 -7.60
C ARG A 265 14.69 22.60 -6.41
N ARG A 266 15.48 23.09 -5.45
CA ARG A 266 15.83 22.35 -4.24
C ARG A 266 14.61 22.09 -3.35
N VAL A 267 13.78 23.11 -3.15
CA VAL A 267 12.55 23.02 -2.35
C VAL A 267 11.53 22.12 -3.05
N ALA A 268 11.31 22.34 -4.34
CA ALA A 268 10.46 21.47 -5.16
C ALA A 268 10.97 20.02 -5.26
N GLY A 269 12.24 19.79 -4.93
CA GLY A 269 12.93 18.50 -4.86
C GLY A 269 12.73 17.75 -3.54
N ASP A 270 12.37 18.48 -2.47
CA ASP A 270 12.33 17.98 -1.10
C ASP A 270 11.07 17.15 -0.84
N ASP A 271 11.27 15.97 -0.26
CA ASP A 271 10.24 14.98 -0.03
C ASP A 271 9.24 15.40 1.06
N LEU A 272 9.71 16.01 2.15
CA LEU A 272 8.85 16.50 3.23
C LEU A 272 8.04 17.71 2.80
N PHE A 273 8.64 18.58 1.99
CA PHE A 273 7.93 19.72 1.44
C PHE A 273 6.85 19.30 0.44
N ARG A 274 7.13 18.32 -0.44
CA ARG A 274 6.10 17.75 -1.34
C ARG A 274 4.97 17.08 -0.57
N PHE A 275 5.29 16.39 0.52
CA PHE A 275 4.30 15.83 1.43
C PHE A 275 3.37 16.94 1.96
N LEU A 276 3.94 18.02 2.51
CA LEU A 276 3.15 19.16 2.99
C LEU A 276 2.28 19.75 1.88
N LEU A 277 2.85 20.05 0.71
CA LEU A 277 2.11 20.59 -0.43
C LEU A 277 0.93 19.71 -0.84
N THR A 278 1.12 18.39 -0.85
CA THR A 278 0.07 17.44 -1.23
C THR A 278 -0.99 17.36 -0.14
N LEU A 279 -0.59 17.39 1.13
CA LEU A 279 -1.50 17.31 2.29
C LEU A 279 -2.40 18.55 2.39
N THR A 280 -1.87 19.72 2.05
CA THR A 280 -2.58 21.00 2.12
C THR A 280 -3.10 21.46 0.77
N ALA A 281 -3.13 20.56 -0.23
CA ALA A 281 -3.56 20.88 -1.58
C ALA A 281 -4.98 21.48 -1.58
N GLY A 282 -5.15 22.63 -2.23
CA GLY A 282 -6.41 23.37 -2.27
C GLY A 282 -6.69 24.24 -1.04
N THR A 283 -5.83 24.22 -0.01
CA THR A 283 -5.94 25.10 1.16
C THR A 283 -4.81 26.12 1.24
N LEU A 284 -3.56 25.69 1.04
CA LEU A 284 -2.40 26.59 1.01
C LEU A 284 -1.87 26.71 -0.42
N ASP A 285 -1.49 27.92 -0.81
CA ASP A 285 -0.65 28.09 -1.99
C ASP A 285 0.80 27.66 -1.72
N PRO A 286 1.61 27.38 -2.75
CA PRO A 286 2.96 26.85 -2.57
C PRO A 286 3.91 27.75 -1.76
N HIS A 287 3.75 29.08 -1.83
CA HIS A 287 4.58 30.04 -1.08
C HIS A 287 4.13 30.14 0.38
N GLU A 288 2.83 30.06 0.64
CA GLU A 288 2.30 29.93 2.02
C GLU A 288 2.79 28.64 2.68
N ALA A 289 2.72 27.52 1.96
CA ALA A 289 3.24 26.24 2.43
C ALA A 289 4.75 26.31 2.71
N LEU A 290 5.54 26.96 1.85
CA LEU A 290 6.97 27.17 2.08
C LEU A 290 7.22 28.01 3.34
N SER A 291 6.50 29.11 3.47
CA SER A 291 6.62 30.02 4.62
C SER A 291 6.29 29.32 5.94
N LEU A 292 5.28 28.45 5.95
CA LEU A 292 4.96 27.60 7.08
C LEU A 292 6.08 26.58 7.34
N TRP A 293 6.51 25.87 6.30
CA TRP A 293 7.52 24.81 6.42
C TRP A 293 8.85 25.33 6.98
N GLU A 294 9.29 26.52 6.55
CA GLU A 294 10.51 27.15 7.08
C GLU A 294 10.33 27.65 8.51
N ARG A 295 9.19 28.27 8.82
CA ARG A 295 8.86 28.77 10.17
C ARG A 295 8.83 27.65 11.21
N GLU A 296 8.31 26.49 10.83
CA GLU A 296 8.19 25.31 11.69
C GLU A 296 9.42 24.39 11.64
N GLU A 297 10.55 24.90 11.14
CA GLU A 297 11.84 24.20 11.09
C GLU A 297 11.84 22.90 10.27
N ARG A 298 11.11 22.90 9.15
CA ARG A 298 10.99 21.77 8.21
C ARG A 298 10.50 20.50 8.91
N PRO A 299 9.28 20.52 9.48
CA PRO A 299 8.75 19.43 10.28
C PRO A 299 8.77 18.09 9.54
N GLY A 300 9.13 17.03 10.26
CA GLY A 300 8.95 15.65 9.81
C GLY A 300 7.48 15.23 9.74
N ARG A 301 7.19 14.16 9.01
CA ARG A 301 5.81 13.66 8.80
C ARG A 301 5.11 13.36 10.13
N GLU A 302 5.82 12.84 11.11
CA GLU A 302 5.32 12.46 12.43
C GLU A 302 4.71 13.62 13.25
N ARG A 303 5.08 14.87 12.93
CA ARG A 303 4.43 16.05 13.53
C ARG A 303 3.02 16.27 12.98
N TYR A 304 2.72 15.75 11.79
CA TYR A 304 1.42 15.85 11.18
C TYR A 304 0.49 14.71 11.61
N GLY A 305 -0.81 14.98 11.60
CA GLY A 305 -1.83 13.98 11.81
C GLY A 305 -3.12 14.28 11.09
N VAL A 306 -4.06 13.35 11.22
CA VAL A 306 -5.38 13.42 10.58
C VAL A 306 -6.44 13.02 11.59
N THR A 307 -7.57 13.70 11.51
CA THR A 307 -8.79 13.37 12.26
C THR A 307 -9.94 13.17 11.29
N VAL A 308 -10.65 12.05 11.44
CA VAL A 308 -11.84 11.64 10.67
C VAL A 308 -13.00 11.46 11.63
N GLY A 309 -14.13 12.13 11.40
CA GLY A 309 -15.34 11.94 12.19
C GLY A 309 -16.37 13.04 11.98
N GLN A 310 -17.63 12.76 12.32
CA GLN A 310 -18.74 13.73 12.24
C GLN A 310 -18.92 14.33 10.83
N GLY A 311 -18.74 13.53 9.78
CA GLY A 311 -18.85 13.97 8.39
C GLY A 311 -17.77 14.96 7.95
N ARG A 312 -16.69 15.09 8.74
CA ARG A 312 -15.56 15.98 8.46
C ARG A 312 -14.25 15.20 8.57
N GLN A 313 -13.26 15.71 7.86
CA GLN A 313 -11.89 15.25 7.99
C GLN A 313 -10.95 16.43 7.84
N TRP A 314 -9.89 16.47 8.66
CA TRP A 314 -8.86 17.50 8.56
C TRP A 314 -7.49 16.93 8.91
N ALA A 315 -6.48 17.47 8.25
CA ALA A 315 -5.08 17.31 8.63
C ALA A 315 -4.69 18.41 9.61
N TRP A 316 -3.66 18.16 10.40
CA TRP A 316 -3.15 19.11 11.38
C TRP A 316 -1.65 18.94 11.58
N LEU A 317 -0.98 20.01 12.03
CA LEU A 317 0.40 20.01 12.48
C LEU A 317 0.44 20.15 14.01
N ASP A 318 1.14 19.22 14.66
CA ASP A 318 1.33 19.05 16.11
C ASP A 318 0.07 18.76 16.94
N ASP A 319 -1.00 19.53 16.78
CA ASP A 319 -2.21 19.44 17.61
C ASP A 319 -3.49 19.51 16.74
N PRO A 320 -4.44 18.55 16.84
CA PRO A 320 -5.73 18.61 16.14
C PRO A 320 -6.60 19.82 16.48
N GLN A 321 -6.37 20.49 17.60
CA GLN A 321 -7.03 21.72 18.04
C GLN A 321 -6.12 22.96 17.92
N GLY A 322 -4.93 22.78 17.35
CA GLY A 322 -3.93 23.83 17.18
C GLY A 322 -4.28 24.83 16.08
N PRO A 323 -3.39 25.80 15.84
CA PRO A 323 -3.59 26.84 14.82
C PRO A 323 -3.43 26.33 13.39
N TYR A 324 -2.79 25.17 13.20
CA TYR A 324 -2.47 24.61 11.89
C TYR A 324 -3.36 23.40 11.59
N THR A 325 -4.52 23.68 11.02
CA THR A 325 -5.48 22.65 10.57
C THR A 325 -5.93 22.93 9.15
N TRP A 326 -6.02 21.89 8.33
CA TRP A 326 -6.44 21.99 6.93
C TRP A 326 -7.55 20.98 6.64
N PRO A 327 -8.69 21.41 6.06
CA PRO A 327 -9.72 20.47 5.68
C PRO A 327 -9.16 19.49 4.63
N LEU A 328 -9.48 18.21 4.81
CA LEU A 328 -9.29 17.21 3.77
C LEU A 328 -10.63 16.97 3.09
N GLY A 329 -10.62 16.66 1.79
CA GLY A 329 -11.84 16.45 1.01
C GLY A 329 -12.82 15.50 1.71
N ALA A 330 -14.12 15.74 1.54
CA ALA A 330 -15.16 14.86 2.08
C ALA A 330 -14.98 13.45 1.48
N GLY A 331 -14.72 12.47 2.35
CA GLY A 331 -14.67 11.05 1.99
C GLY A 331 -16.05 10.43 1.89
#